data_AF-A0AAU9W6U9-F1
#
_entry.id   AF-A0AAU9W6U9-F1
#
_cell.length_a   1.000
_cell.length_b   1.000
_cell.length_c   1.000
_cell.angle_alpha   90.00
_cell.angle_beta   90.00
_cell.angle_gamma   90.00
#
_symmetry.space_group_name_H-M   'P 1'
#
loop_
_entity.id
_entity.type
_entity.pdbx_description
1 polymer ?
#
loop_
_entity_poly.entity_id
_entity_poly.type
_entity_poly.pdbx_seq_one_letter_code
_entity_poly.pdbx_strand_id
1 'polypeptide(L)'
;YDDSKHKLVENFQESKKPAHIINIKEKPSIFDAEEQHLILGKRSRIEPAALGDVPFEYDTTTSQQPQTSFTAITEIQILPQNHLASVRGIITLDADSVREVIMKDGFLVPMLNRCTITDSTGTIRLTLWGDLIQQASNHQSYSVTQVRIKTYDNAKYLTTTPSTTLTPLEEHFNPPSDQLFQSLFDIDVIFVDRVTLAEA
;
A
#
# COMPACT_ATOMS: atom_id res chain seq x y z
N TYR A 1 -2.86 20.72 10.02
CA TYR A 1 -1.57 20.24 9.52
C TYR A 1 -0.51 21.27 9.93
N ASP A 2 0.64 20.84 10.46
CA ASP A 2 1.67 21.72 11.03
C ASP A 2 3.02 21.41 10.35
N ASP A 3 3.29 22.09 9.24
CA ASP A 3 4.43 21.86 8.35
C ASP A 3 5.77 21.95 9.08
N SER A 4 5.84 22.73 10.16
CA SER A 4 7.07 22.89 10.95
C SER A 4 7.46 21.59 11.66
N LYS A 5 6.48 20.85 12.16
CA LYS A 5 6.71 19.55 12.82
C LYS A 5 7.03 18.46 11.82
N HIS A 6 6.42 18.49 10.64
CA HIS A 6 6.73 17.56 9.56
C HIS A 6 8.23 17.62 9.19
N LYS A 7 8.72 18.84 8.92
CA LYS A 7 10.14 19.07 8.61
C LYS A 7 11.07 18.64 9.73
N LEU A 8 10.67 18.82 11.00
CA LEU A 8 11.45 18.35 12.14
C LEU A 8 11.56 16.83 12.15
N VAL A 9 10.46 16.10 11.93
CA VAL A 9 10.47 14.63 11.82
C VAL A 9 11.40 14.17 10.70
N GLU A 10 11.27 14.76 9.51
CA GLU A 10 12.13 14.45 8.35
C GLU A 10 13.61 14.66 8.68
N ASN A 11 13.96 15.80 9.29
CA ASN A 11 15.35 16.11 9.66
C ASN A 11 15.92 15.10 10.69
N PHE A 12 15.13 14.68 11.68
CA PHE A 12 15.59 13.66 12.65
C PHE A 12 15.74 12.28 12.01
N GLN A 13 14.86 11.93 11.08
CA GLN A 13 14.94 10.71 10.30
C GLN A 13 16.18 10.69 9.40
N GLU A 14 16.48 11.77 8.69
CA GLU A 14 17.67 11.90 7.84
C GLU A 14 18.96 11.91 8.65
N SER A 15 18.99 12.64 9.77
CA SER A 15 20.18 12.76 10.60
C SER A 15 20.47 11.52 11.45
N LYS A 16 19.52 10.57 11.54
CA LYS A 16 19.63 9.33 12.33
C LYS A 16 19.96 9.62 13.80
N LYS A 17 19.44 10.73 14.33
CA LYS A 17 19.67 11.18 15.71
C LYS A 17 18.45 10.92 16.58
N PRO A 18 18.63 10.65 17.88
CA PRO A 18 17.52 10.45 18.78
C PRO A 18 16.75 11.75 19.02
N ALA A 19 15.44 11.63 19.17
CA ALA A 19 14.55 12.74 19.48
C ALA A 19 13.55 12.34 20.56
N HIS A 20 13.21 13.28 21.44
CA HIS A 20 12.10 13.18 22.37
C HIS A 20 10.84 13.74 21.73
N ILE A 21 9.79 12.93 21.72
CA ILE A 21 8.47 13.33 21.26
C ILE A 21 7.55 13.45 22.49
N ILE A 22 7.13 14.68 22.79
CA ILE A 22 6.41 15.01 24.03
C ILE A 22 4.96 15.38 23.69
N ASN A 23 4.02 15.07 24.58
CA ASN A 23 2.58 15.34 24.46
C ASN A 23 1.96 14.74 23.19
N ILE A 24 2.19 13.46 22.95
CA ILE A 24 1.56 12.70 21.86
C ILE A 24 0.21 12.13 22.28
N LYS A 25 -0.63 11.82 21.28
CA LYS A 25 -1.83 11.00 21.49
C LYS A 25 -1.68 9.70 20.74
N GLU A 26 -1.83 8.58 21.41
CA GLU A 26 -1.91 7.26 20.79
C GLU A 26 -3.34 6.98 20.34
N LYS A 27 -3.48 6.41 19.15
CA LYS A 27 -4.73 5.81 18.68
C LYS A 27 -4.44 4.45 18.07
N PRO A 28 -5.36 3.47 18.17
CA PRO A 28 -5.27 2.24 17.40
C PRO A 28 -5.12 2.57 15.91
N SER A 29 -4.28 1.82 15.21
CA SER A 29 -4.18 1.93 13.77
C SER A 29 -5.51 1.53 13.13
N ILE A 30 -5.91 2.27 12.10
CA ILE A 30 -7.13 1.95 11.34
C ILE A 30 -6.93 0.74 10.42
N PHE A 31 -5.69 0.29 10.27
CA PHE A 31 -5.32 -0.78 9.36
C PHE A 31 -4.88 -2.06 10.08
N ASP A 32 -4.22 -1.94 11.23
CA ASP A 32 -3.74 -3.07 12.03
C ASP A 32 -4.12 -2.84 13.50
N ALA A 33 -4.75 -3.84 14.13
CA ALA A 33 -5.18 -3.72 15.52
C ALA A 33 -4.00 -3.79 16.51
N GLU A 34 -2.88 -4.38 16.10
CA GLU A 34 -1.67 -4.52 16.92
C GLU A 34 -0.76 -3.28 16.80
N GLU A 35 -0.99 -2.41 15.82
CA GLU A 35 -0.25 -1.16 15.65
C GLU A 35 -0.96 0.05 16.25
N GLN A 36 -0.17 1.06 16.62
CA GLN A 36 -0.67 2.34 17.11
C GLN A 36 -0.17 3.50 16.26
N HIS A 37 -1.05 4.45 15.97
CA HIS A 37 -0.67 5.74 15.42
C HIS A 37 -0.34 6.72 16.54
N LEU A 38 0.86 7.31 16.47
CA LEU A 38 1.26 8.43 17.31
C LEU A 38 0.85 9.74 16.64
N ILE A 39 -0.08 10.47 17.26
CA ILE A 39 -0.64 11.70 16.70
C ILE A 39 0.02 12.92 17.36
N LEU A 40 0.70 13.70 16.53
CA LEU A 40 1.29 14.99 16.89
C LEU A 40 0.25 16.11 16.81
N GLY A 41 -0.14 16.65 17.96
CA GLY A 41 -1.07 17.77 18.09
C GLY A 41 -0.37 19.13 18.22
N LYS A 42 -1.16 20.19 18.44
CA LYS A 42 -0.65 21.56 18.63
C LYS A 42 0.33 21.68 19.80
N ARG A 43 0.09 20.95 20.89
CA ARG A 43 0.91 20.95 22.12
C ARG A 43 2.07 19.96 22.08
N SER A 44 2.16 19.13 21.03
CA SER A 44 3.25 18.18 20.87
C SER A 44 4.55 18.91 20.55
N ARG A 45 5.66 18.37 21.02
CA ARG A 45 7.01 18.92 20.80
C ARG A 45 7.94 17.79 20.38
N ILE A 46 8.87 18.13 19.49
CA ILE A 46 9.94 17.24 19.04
C ILE A 46 11.23 17.97 19.40
N GLU A 47 12.01 17.38 20.30
CA GLU A 47 13.23 17.99 20.84
C GLU A 47 14.38 16.98 20.70
N PRO A 48 15.63 17.42 20.46
CA PRO A 48 16.76 16.50 20.42
C PRO A 48 16.93 15.76 21.76
N ALA A 49 17.19 14.46 21.73
CA ALA A 49 17.63 13.75 22.93
C ALA A 49 19.14 13.98 23.12
N ALA A 50 19.60 14.30 24.33
CA ALA A 50 21.03 14.45 24.58
C ALA A 50 21.72 13.09 24.50
N LEU A 51 22.95 13.07 23.95
CA LEU A 51 23.75 11.86 23.68
C LEU A 51 24.13 11.01 24.92
N GLY A 52 23.64 11.36 26.11
CA GLY A 52 23.86 10.62 27.35
C GLY A 52 22.60 10.23 28.12
N ASP A 53 21.41 10.69 27.70
CA ASP A 53 20.17 10.46 28.45
C ASP A 53 19.52 9.11 28.12
N VAL A 54 19.80 8.58 26.92
CA VAL A 54 19.25 7.31 26.44
C VAL A 54 20.34 6.60 25.64
N PRO A 55 20.64 5.31 25.91
CA PRO A 55 21.42 4.49 24.99
C PRO A 55 20.64 4.40 23.68
N PHE A 56 21.11 5.13 22.67
CA PHE A 56 20.52 5.16 21.34
C PHE A 56 21.54 4.64 20.34
N GLU A 57 21.16 3.56 19.67
CA GLU A 57 21.85 3.04 18.51
C GLU A 57 20.85 3.09 17.36
N TYR A 58 21.15 3.88 16.32
CA TYR A 58 20.31 3.88 15.13
C TYR A 58 20.45 2.52 14.47
N ASP A 59 19.35 1.78 14.39
CA ASP A 59 19.35 0.47 13.77
C ASP A 59 19.61 0.59 12.26
N THR A 60 20.87 0.33 11.88
CA THR A 60 21.28 0.26 10.48
C THR A 60 20.87 -1.06 9.82
N THR A 61 20.38 -2.05 10.57
CA THR A 61 19.80 -3.28 10.00
C THR A 61 18.42 -3.01 9.38
N THR A 62 17.74 -1.93 9.77
CA THR A 62 16.59 -1.38 9.03
C THR A 62 17.02 -0.67 7.72
N SER A 63 18.32 -0.42 7.51
CA SER A 63 18.92 0.04 6.23
C SER A 63 19.57 -1.09 5.42
N GLN A 64 19.66 -2.31 5.96
CA GLN A 64 19.62 -3.47 5.08
C GLN A 64 18.17 -3.46 4.58
N GLN A 65 17.97 -3.46 3.26
CA GLN A 65 16.65 -3.83 2.73
C GLN A 65 16.18 -4.99 3.60
N PRO A 66 15.01 -4.93 4.29
CA PRO A 66 14.51 -6.12 4.97
C PRO A 66 14.69 -7.23 3.96
N GLN A 67 15.28 -8.38 4.33
CA GLN A 67 15.28 -9.53 3.44
C GLN A 67 13.81 -9.75 3.10
N THR A 68 13.38 -9.14 2.00
CA THR A 68 12.00 -8.81 1.80
C THR A 68 11.47 -10.11 1.30
N SER A 69 10.91 -10.89 2.22
CA SER A 69 10.31 -12.16 1.88
C SER A 69 9.17 -11.82 0.93
N PHE A 70 9.37 -12.13 -0.33
CA PHE A 70 8.33 -11.97 -1.33
C PHE A 70 7.33 -13.11 -1.17
N THR A 71 6.07 -12.73 -1.01
CA THR A 71 4.95 -13.65 -0.88
C THR A 71 4.51 -14.08 -2.27
N ALA A 72 4.33 -15.37 -2.48
CA ALA A 72 3.74 -15.88 -3.72
C ALA A 72 2.28 -15.42 -3.86
N ILE A 73 1.82 -15.14 -5.08
CA ILE A 73 0.46 -14.63 -5.30
C ILE A 73 -0.62 -15.59 -4.77
N THR A 74 -0.39 -16.90 -4.83
CA THR A 74 -1.31 -17.91 -4.25
C THR A 74 -1.40 -17.86 -2.72
N GLU A 75 -0.31 -17.52 -2.02
CA GLU A 75 -0.27 -17.41 -0.56
C GLU A 75 -1.01 -16.16 -0.05
N ILE A 76 -1.20 -15.14 -0.88
CA ILE A 76 -2.00 -13.95 -0.52
C ILE A 76 -3.43 -14.34 -0.11
N GLN A 77 -3.97 -15.44 -0.65
CA GLN A 77 -5.33 -15.90 -0.34
C GLN A 77 -5.53 -16.35 1.10
N ILE A 78 -4.46 -16.78 1.78
CA ILE A 78 -4.52 -17.25 3.17
C ILE A 78 -4.11 -16.17 4.18
N LEU A 79 -3.52 -15.06 3.71
CA LEU A 79 -3.09 -13.97 4.58
C LEU A 79 -4.25 -13.10 5.06
N PRO A 80 -4.17 -12.53 6.28
CA PRO A 80 -5.24 -11.71 6.84
C PRO A 80 -5.44 -10.42 6.04
N GLN A 81 -6.67 -9.92 6.04
CA GLN A 81 -6.97 -8.62 5.46
C GLN A 81 -6.20 -7.51 6.19
N ASN A 82 -5.85 -6.46 5.45
CA ASN A 82 -5.03 -5.33 5.85
C ASN A 82 -3.57 -5.66 6.16
N HIS A 83 -3.12 -6.90 6.06
CA HIS A 83 -1.70 -7.21 6.17
C HIS A 83 -0.92 -6.57 5.02
N LEU A 84 0.34 -6.20 5.29
CA LEU A 84 1.27 -5.71 4.28
C LEU A 84 2.05 -6.89 3.72
N ALA A 85 2.13 -6.97 2.40
CA ALA A 85 2.89 -7.97 1.69
C ALA A 85 3.89 -7.30 0.75
N SER A 86 4.86 -8.08 0.30
CA SER A 86 5.75 -7.73 -0.79
C SER A 86 5.66 -8.83 -1.84
N VAL A 87 5.51 -8.46 -3.10
CA VAL A 87 5.30 -9.41 -4.21
C VAL A 87 6.26 -9.08 -5.36
N ARG A 88 6.52 -10.07 -6.22
CA ARG A 88 7.24 -9.89 -7.48
C ARG A 88 6.40 -10.44 -8.60
N GLY A 89 6.47 -9.80 -9.76
CA GLY A 89 5.72 -10.26 -10.92
C GLY A 89 5.73 -9.26 -12.04
N ILE A 90 5.15 -9.67 -13.16
CA ILE A 90 4.84 -8.78 -14.28
C ILE A 90 3.56 -8.02 -14.01
N ILE A 91 3.58 -6.71 -14.24
CA ILE A 91 2.40 -5.87 -14.16
C ILE A 91 1.73 -5.83 -15.55
N THR A 92 0.43 -6.12 -15.57
CA THR A 92 -0.43 -5.88 -16.73
C THR A 92 -1.50 -4.87 -16.35
N LEU A 93 -1.61 -3.80 -17.12
CA LEU A 93 -2.47 -2.66 -16.80
C LEU A 93 -3.17 -2.10 -18.04
N ASP A 94 -4.32 -1.46 -17.80
CA ASP A 94 -5.05 -0.66 -18.78
C ASP A 94 -4.87 0.83 -18.46
N ALA A 95 -3.89 1.47 -19.12
CA ALA A 95 -3.49 2.84 -18.82
C ALA A 95 -4.60 3.88 -19.07
N ASP A 96 -5.58 3.55 -19.92
CA ASP A 96 -6.70 4.46 -20.25
C ASP A 96 -7.79 4.44 -19.16
N SER A 97 -7.70 3.53 -18.19
CA SER A 97 -8.67 3.36 -17.11
C SER A 97 -8.35 4.13 -15.82
N VAL A 98 -7.38 5.04 -15.85
CA VAL A 98 -7.05 5.90 -14.70
C VAL A 98 -8.20 6.84 -14.40
N ARG A 99 -8.61 6.91 -13.12
CA ARG A 99 -9.68 7.79 -12.66
C ARG A 99 -9.27 8.58 -11.42
N GLU A 100 -9.86 9.75 -11.23
CA GLU A 100 -9.65 10.53 -10.01
C GLU A 100 -10.63 10.10 -8.91
N VAL A 101 -10.15 10.02 -7.67
CA VAL A 101 -10.96 9.72 -6.49
C VAL A 101 -10.83 10.87 -5.51
N ILE A 102 -11.98 11.39 -5.05
CA ILE A 102 -12.03 12.39 -3.98
C ILE A 102 -11.80 11.68 -2.64
N MET A 103 -10.71 12.02 -1.98
CA MET A 103 -10.37 11.53 -0.65
C MET A 103 -11.19 12.25 0.44
N LYS A 104 -11.19 11.72 1.66
CA LYS A 104 -11.99 12.27 2.79
C LYS A 104 -11.62 13.70 3.16
N ASP A 105 -10.38 14.09 2.89
CA ASP A 105 -9.82 15.42 3.11
C ASP A 105 -10.08 16.38 1.92
N GLY A 106 -10.78 15.91 0.89
CA GLY A 106 -11.14 16.68 -0.29
C GLY A 106 -10.09 16.68 -1.40
N PHE A 107 -8.93 16.05 -1.20
CA PHE A 107 -7.92 15.95 -2.26
C PHE A 107 -8.34 14.95 -3.34
N LEU A 108 -8.08 15.30 -4.59
CA LEU A 108 -8.22 14.41 -5.74
C LEU A 108 -6.94 13.59 -5.88
N VAL A 109 -7.06 12.27 -5.89
CA VAL A 109 -5.91 11.37 -6.07
C VAL A 109 -6.18 10.44 -7.25
N PRO A 110 -5.28 10.36 -8.23
CA PRO A 110 -5.35 9.40 -9.32
C PRO A 110 -5.34 7.95 -8.81
N MET A 111 -6.19 7.12 -9.38
CA MET A 111 -6.30 5.70 -9.07
C MET A 111 -6.41 4.88 -10.36
N LEU A 112 -5.63 3.82 -10.44
CA LEU A 112 -5.72 2.81 -11.50
C LEU A 112 -6.09 1.47 -10.88
N ASN A 113 -7.29 0.98 -11.17
CA ASN A 113 -7.81 -0.27 -10.61
C ASN A 113 -7.94 -1.41 -11.63
N ARG A 114 -7.82 -1.17 -12.95
CA ARG A 114 -7.62 -2.24 -13.96
C ARG A 114 -6.13 -2.52 -14.12
N CYS A 115 -5.55 -3.05 -13.06
CA CYS A 115 -4.13 -3.43 -13.01
C CYS A 115 -4.00 -4.77 -12.27
N THR A 116 -3.06 -5.58 -12.71
CA THR A 116 -2.76 -6.89 -12.13
C THR A 116 -1.27 -7.05 -11.94
N ILE A 117 -0.89 -7.94 -11.02
CA ILE A 117 0.46 -8.47 -10.93
C ILE A 117 0.41 -10.00 -11.01
N THR A 118 1.29 -10.57 -11.82
CA THR A 118 1.35 -12.01 -12.09
C THR A 118 2.74 -12.57 -11.80
N ASP A 119 2.79 -13.61 -10.99
CA ASP A 119 3.99 -14.42 -10.76
C ASP A 119 3.82 -15.83 -11.33
N SER A 120 4.73 -16.74 -11.02
CA SER A 120 4.65 -18.15 -11.46
C SER A 120 3.51 -18.94 -10.80
N THR A 121 2.93 -18.43 -9.71
CA THR A 121 1.89 -19.10 -8.92
C THR A 121 0.49 -18.60 -9.25
N GLY A 122 0.33 -17.36 -9.69
CA GLY A 122 -0.97 -16.83 -10.12
C GLY A 122 -0.98 -15.33 -10.44
N THR A 123 -2.20 -14.84 -10.70
CA THR A 123 -2.49 -13.45 -11.00
C THR A 123 -3.42 -12.87 -9.94
N ILE A 124 -3.16 -11.64 -9.49
CA ILE A 124 -4.04 -10.91 -8.58
C ILE A 124 -4.22 -9.47 -9.04
N ARG A 125 -5.38 -8.91 -8.75
CA ARG A 125 -5.66 -7.49 -8.94
C ARG A 125 -4.76 -6.63 -8.06
N LEU A 126 -4.26 -5.55 -8.64
CA LEU A 126 -3.46 -4.52 -8.00
C LEU A 126 -4.09 -3.16 -8.27
N THR A 127 -4.36 -2.38 -7.23
CA THR A 127 -4.75 -0.97 -7.36
C THR A 127 -3.53 -0.09 -7.14
N LEU A 128 -3.17 0.71 -8.15
CA LEU A 128 -2.12 1.72 -8.06
C LEU A 128 -2.73 3.09 -7.73
N TRP A 129 -2.04 3.86 -6.91
CA TRP A 129 -2.45 5.20 -6.47
C TRP A 129 -1.37 6.25 -6.75
N GLY A 130 -1.80 7.44 -7.11
CA GLY A 130 -0.94 8.62 -7.26
C GLY A 130 0.23 8.39 -8.23
N ASP A 131 1.41 8.85 -7.83
CA ASP A 131 2.61 8.85 -8.68
C ASP A 131 3.10 7.45 -9.07
N LEU A 132 2.72 6.41 -8.32
CA LEU A 132 3.06 5.02 -8.67
C LEU A 132 2.43 4.57 -9.98
N ILE A 133 1.35 5.21 -10.43
CA ILE A 133 0.73 4.95 -11.74
C ILE A 133 1.70 5.31 -12.87
N GLN A 134 2.45 6.42 -12.72
CA GLN A 134 3.40 6.89 -13.73
C GLN A 134 4.73 6.11 -13.72
N GLN A 135 5.03 5.40 -12.63
CA GLN A 135 6.22 4.56 -12.50
C GLN A 135 6.02 3.15 -13.08
N ALA A 136 4.76 2.70 -13.20
CA ALA A 136 4.40 1.39 -13.70
C ALA A 136 4.25 1.40 -15.22
N SER A 137 4.95 0.48 -15.88
CA SER A 137 4.83 0.23 -17.32
C SER A 137 4.07 -1.07 -17.56
N ASN A 138 3.21 -1.08 -18.59
CA ASN A 138 2.53 -2.30 -18.97
C ASN A 138 3.53 -3.36 -19.47
N HIS A 139 3.32 -4.61 -19.05
CA HIS A 139 4.15 -5.77 -19.37
C HIS A 139 5.61 -5.66 -18.91
N GLN A 140 5.86 -4.94 -17.81
CA GLN A 140 7.17 -4.87 -17.16
C GLN A 140 7.13 -5.58 -15.80
N SER A 141 8.23 -6.27 -15.47
CA SER A 141 8.41 -6.95 -14.18
C SER A 141 8.87 -5.98 -13.09
N TYR A 142 8.29 -6.14 -11.90
CA TYR A 142 8.60 -5.31 -10.72
C TYR A 142 8.64 -6.14 -9.44
N SER A 143 9.44 -5.68 -8.47
CA SER A 143 9.23 -5.98 -7.05
C SER A 143 8.41 -4.85 -6.45
N VAL A 144 7.26 -5.20 -5.89
CA VAL A 144 6.34 -4.26 -5.25
C VAL A 144 6.33 -4.56 -3.75
N THR A 145 6.77 -3.60 -2.94
CA THR A 145 6.86 -3.78 -1.48
C THR A 145 5.79 -2.97 -0.77
N GLN A 146 5.44 -3.38 0.46
CA GLN A 146 4.48 -2.64 1.32
C GLN A 146 3.11 -2.43 0.64
N VAL A 147 2.64 -3.43 -0.12
CA VAL A 147 1.28 -3.45 -0.67
C VAL A 147 0.33 -4.01 0.37
N ARG A 148 -0.87 -3.45 0.45
CA ARG A 148 -1.87 -3.87 1.44
C ARG A 148 -2.85 -4.85 0.83
N ILE A 149 -3.12 -5.93 1.54
CA ILE A 149 -4.15 -6.90 1.19
C ILE A 149 -5.51 -6.32 1.57
N LYS A 150 -6.42 -6.25 0.60
CA LYS A 150 -7.81 -5.88 0.81
C LYS A 150 -8.72 -6.99 0.30
N THR A 151 -9.93 -7.03 0.83
CA THR A 151 -10.96 -7.96 0.40
C THR A 151 -12.16 -7.15 -0.04
N TYR A 152 -12.68 -7.44 -1.22
CA TYR A 152 -13.94 -6.90 -1.71
C TYR A 152 -14.72 -8.03 -2.37
N ASP A 153 -15.98 -8.19 -1.99
CA ASP A 153 -16.87 -9.25 -2.50
C ASP A 153 -16.23 -10.64 -2.43
N ASN A 154 -15.73 -11.01 -1.24
CA ASN A 154 -14.95 -12.23 -0.97
C ASN A 154 -13.68 -12.46 -1.82
N ALA A 155 -13.31 -11.54 -2.72
CA ALA A 155 -12.10 -11.62 -3.51
C ALA A 155 -11.00 -10.72 -2.92
N LYS A 156 -9.83 -11.29 -2.66
CA LYS A 156 -8.65 -10.51 -2.25
C LYS A 156 -8.03 -9.77 -3.44
N TYR A 157 -7.48 -8.61 -3.15
CA TYR A 157 -6.71 -7.81 -4.08
C TYR A 157 -5.63 -7.02 -3.32
N LEU A 158 -4.65 -6.53 -4.05
CA LEU A 158 -3.59 -5.69 -3.52
C LEU A 158 -3.88 -4.22 -3.81
N THR A 159 -3.53 -3.35 -2.89
CA THR A 159 -3.56 -1.90 -3.11
C THR A 159 -2.25 -1.30 -2.64
N THR A 160 -1.71 -0.34 -3.40
CA THR A 160 -0.53 0.40 -2.95
C THR A 160 -0.88 1.27 -1.74
N THR A 161 0.14 1.57 -0.95
CA THR A 161 0.11 2.45 0.23
C THR A 161 1.10 3.60 0.02
N PRO A 162 1.08 4.64 0.86
CA PRO A 162 2.09 5.72 0.78
C PRO A 162 3.54 5.24 0.96
N SER A 163 3.74 4.06 1.56
CA SER A 163 5.05 3.44 1.78
C SER A 163 5.40 2.42 0.70
N THR A 164 4.53 2.19 -0.29
CA THR A 164 4.79 1.25 -1.38
C THR A 164 5.95 1.71 -2.22
N THR A 165 6.89 0.80 -2.48
CA THR A 165 7.97 1.00 -3.44
C THR A 165 7.76 0.07 -4.63
N LEU A 166 7.97 0.60 -5.84
CA LEU A 166 7.88 -0.14 -7.09
C LEU A 166 9.27 -0.12 -7.76
N THR A 167 9.97 -1.25 -7.74
CA THR A 167 11.34 -1.35 -8.31
C THR A 167 11.34 -2.29 -9.51
N PRO A 168 11.80 -1.85 -10.70
CA PRO A 168 11.89 -2.71 -11.88
C PRO A 168 12.78 -3.93 -11.66
N LEU A 169 12.44 -5.04 -12.31
CA LEU A 169 13.21 -6.29 -12.30
C LEU A 169 13.55 -6.75 -13.71
N GLU A 170 14.70 -7.40 -13.87
CA GLU A 170 15.08 -8.10 -15.11
C GLU A 170 14.49 -9.52 -15.20
N GLU A 171 13.97 -10.04 -14.08
CA GLU A 171 13.33 -11.36 -14.05
C GLU A 171 12.09 -11.39 -14.96
N HIS A 172 11.95 -12.48 -15.71
CA HIS A 172 10.86 -12.64 -16.66
C HIS A 172 9.69 -13.40 -16.05
N PHE A 173 8.50 -12.79 -16.10
CA PHE A 173 7.23 -13.45 -15.80
C PHE A 173 6.31 -13.37 -17.02
N ASN A 174 5.47 -14.38 -17.20
CA ASN A 174 4.50 -14.37 -18.27
C ASN A 174 3.30 -13.49 -17.87
N PRO A 175 2.87 -12.55 -18.73
CA PRO A 175 1.64 -11.81 -18.47
C PRO A 175 0.44 -12.78 -18.45
N PRO A 176 -0.64 -12.43 -17.75
CA PRO A 176 -1.88 -13.19 -17.81
C PRO A 176 -2.43 -13.17 -19.24
N SER A 177 -3.23 -14.18 -19.61
CA SER A 177 -3.98 -14.13 -20.86
C SER A 177 -4.97 -12.97 -20.85
N ASP A 178 -5.28 -12.42 -22.03
CA ASP A 178 -6.28 -11.34 -22.14
C ASP A 178 -7.63 -11.73 -21.53
N GLN A 179 -8.06 -12.99 -21.73
CA GLN A 179 -9.30 -13.52 -21.13
C GLN A 179 -9.25 -13.50 -19.60
N LEU A 180 -8.13 -13.92 -19.01
CA LEU A 180 -7.96 -13.87 -17.55
C LEU A 180 -7.90 -12.41 -17.06
N PHE A 181 -7.18 -11.53 -17.75
CA PHE A 181 -7.10 -10.13 -17.38
C PHE A 181 -8.48 -9.46 -17.38
N GLN A 182 -9.29 -9.65 -18.43
CA GLN A 182 -10.63 -9.05 -18.51
C GLN A 182 -11.57 -9.59 -17.41
N SER A 183 -11.59 -10.92 -17.21
CA SER A 183 -12.50 -11.55 -16.25
C SER A 183 -12.27 -11.14 -14.78
N LEU A 184 -11.08 -10.63 -14.44
CA LEU A 184 -10.80 -10.10 -13.09
C LEU A 184 -11.52 -8.78 -12.79
N PHE A 185 -11.91 -8.02 -13.82
CA PHE A 185 -12.53 -6.70 -13.68
C PHE A 185 -13.98 -6.64 -14.13
N ASP A 186 -14.46 -7.67 -14.82
CA ASP A 186 -15.86 -7.79 -15.16
C ASP A 186 -16.63 -8.15 -13.88
N ILE A 187 -17.58 -7.28 -13.52
CA ILE A 187 -18.53 -7.55 -12.45
C ILE A 187 -19.51 -8.58 -13.01
N ASP A 188 -19.70 -9.71 -12.32
CA ASP A 188 -20.79 -10.63 -12.63
C ASP A 188 -22.10 -9.84 -12.63
N VAL A 189 -22.68 -9.63 -13.82
CA VAL A 189 -24.02 -9.06 -13.95
C VAL A 189 -24.98 -10.09 -13.36
N ILE A 190 -25.46 -9.85 -12.15
CA ILE A 190 -26.53 -10.66 -11.56
C ILE A 190 -27.81 -10.33 -12.32
N PHE A 191 -28.23 -11.23 -13.21
CA PHE A 191 -29.56 -11.20 -13.79
C PHE A 191 -30.57 -11.66 -12.73
N VAL A 192 -31.45 -10.76 -12.30
CA VAL A 192 -32.57 -11.09 -11.41
C VAL A 192 -33.84 -11.11 -12.24
N ASP A 193 -34.51 -12.25 -12.35
CA ASP A 193 -35.70 -12.40 -13.17
C ASP A 193 -36.87 -11.48 -12.74
N ARG A 194 -37.00 -11.21 -11.43
CA ARG A 194 -37.97 -10.26 -10.86
C ARG A 194 -37.49 -9.68 -9.53
N VAL A 195 -37.55 -8.36 -9.40
CA VAL A 195 -37.46 -7.65 -8.11
C VAL A 195 -38.88 -7.40 -7.60
N THR A 196 -39.23 -7.94 -6.44
CA THR A 196 -40.45 -7.57 -5.72
C THR A 196 -40.07 -6.71 -4.53
N LEU A 197 -40.49 -5.45 -4.56
CA LEU A 197 -40.38 -4.56 -3.40
C LEU A 197 -41.59 -4.83 -2.51
N ALA A 198 -41.36 -5.04 -1.22
CA ALA A 198 -42.45 -5.11 -0.26
C ALA A 198 -43.14 -3.73 -0.23
N GLU A 199 -44.45 -3.71 -0.50
CA GLU A 199 -45.26 -2.52 -0.28
C GLU A 199 -45.29 -2.21 1.23
N ALA A 200 -45.07 -0.93 1.56
CA ALA A 200 -45.04 -0.41 2.92
C ALA A 200 -46.46 -0.20 3.48
#